data_AF-A0A451A2X9-F1
#
_entry.id   AF-A0A451A2X9-F1
#
_cell.length_a   1.000
_cell.length_b   1.000
_cell.length_c   1.000
_cell.angle_alpha   90.00
_cell.angle_beta   90.00
_cell.angle_gamma   90.00
#
_symmetry.space_group_name_H-M   'P 1'
#
loop_
_entity.id
_entity.type
_entity.pdbx_description
1 polymer ?
#
loop_
_entity_poly.entity_id
_entity_poly.type
_entity_poly.pdbx_seq_one_letter_code
_entity_poly.pdbx_strand_id
1 'polypeptide(L)' 'MDRVLAETKVENRFTEHDPRGKRASDADSLEHARALLTHADPRTTQRVYPRKPERVRPGKGIGR' A
#
# COMPACT_ATOMS: atom_id res chain seq x y z
N MET A 1 3.39 17.78 13.06
CA MET A 1 3.84 16.39 13.27
C MET A 1 4.43 16.19 14.66
N ASP A 2 4.99 17.22 15.29
CA ASP A 2 5.66 17.09 16.59
C ASP A 2 4.74 16.62 17.72
N ARG A 3 3.47 17.07 17.73
CA ARG A 3 2.45 16.57 18.66
C ARG A 3 2.25 15.04 18.54
N VAL A 4 2.14 14.53 17.32
CA VAL A 4 1.92 13.09 17.06
C VAL A 4 3.11 12.26 17.52
N LEU A 5 4.33 12.75 17.29
CA LEU A 5 5.55 12.08 17.76
C LEU A 5 5.66 12.06 19.29
N ALA A 6 5.21 13.11 19.98
CA ALA A 6 5.29 13.20 21.43
C ALA A 6 4.19 12.39 22.14
N GLU A 7 2.98 12.37 21.60
CA GLU A 7 1.81 11.80 22.28
C GLU A 7 1.49 10.36 21.87
N THR A 8 2.10 9.83 20.82
CA THR A 8 1.75 8.51 20.25
C THR A 8 2.97 7.62 20.06
N LYS A 9 2.73 6.36 19.65
CA LYS A 9 3.78 5.39 19.33
C LYS A 9 4.43 5.63 17.95
N VAL A 10 4.14 6.74 17.30
CA VAL A 10 4.73 7.04 15.99
C VAL A 10 6.19 7.46 16.18
N GLU A 11 7.10 6.62 15.69
CA GLU A 11 8.55 6.86 15.81
C GLU A 11 9.11 7.72 14.67
N ASN A 12 8.46 7.67 13.50
CA ASN A 12 8.94 8.32 12.28
C ASN A 12 7.93 9.35 11.77
N ARG A 13 8.46 10.48 11.27
CA ARG A 13 7.64 11.46 10.55
C ARG A 13 7.11 10.84 9.26
N PHE A 14 5.88 11.15 8.92
CA PHE A 14 5.25 10.74 7.67
C PHE A 14 4.53 11.92 7.04
N THR A 15 4.26 11.79 5.75
CA THR A 15 3.54 12.77 4.94
C THR A 15 2.11 12.30 4.68
N GLU A 16 1.24 13.19 4.22
CA GLU A 16 -0.14 12.86 3.87
C GLU A 16 -0.26 11.70 2.85
N HIS A 17 0.77 11.52 2.00
CA HIS A 17 0.79 10.48 0.99
C HIS A 17 1.05 9.07 1.57
N ASP A 18 1.67 8.97 2.75
CA ASP A 18 2.06 7.68 3.33
C ASP A 18 0.87 6.86 3.84
N PRO A 19 -0.13 7.43 4.56
CA PRO A 19 -1.37 6.73 4.88
C PRO A 19 -2.11 6.22 3.63
N ARG A 20 -2.13 7.00 2.53
CA ARG A 20 -2.75 6.57 1.28
C ARG A 20 -2.02 5.40 0.65
N GLY A 21 -0.69 5.44 0.60
CA GLY A 21 0.14 4.34 0.11
C GLY A 21 -0.03 3.07 0.94
N LYS A 22 -0.07 3.22 2.27
CA LYS A 22 -0.34 2.13 3.21
C LYS A 22 -1.72 1.51 2.97
N ARG A 23 -2.77 2.33 2.88
CA ARG A 23 -4.15 1.86 2.68
C ARG A 23 -4.32 1.12 1.34
N ALA A 24 -3.71 1.63 0.28
CA ALA A 24 -3.70 0.98 -1.03
C ALA A 24 -2.93 -0.35 -1.02
N SER A 25 -1.80 -0.41 -0.31
CA SER A 25 -1.00 -1.63 -0.16
C SER A 25 -1.67 -2.71 0.69
N ASP A 26 -2.62 -2.35 1.55
CA ASP A 26 -3.39 -3.28 2.36
C ASP A 26 -4.71 -3.72 1.69
N ALA A 27 -5.03 -3.21 0.49
CA ALA A 27 -6.21 -3.64 -0.26
C ALA A 27 -5.99 -4.99 -0.95
N ASP A 28 -7.06 -5.77 -1.09
CA ASP A 28 -6.99 -7.13 -1.65
C ASP A 28 -6.71 -7.15 -3.16
N SER A 29 -7.01 -6.06 -3.87
CA SER A 29 -6.83 -5.95 -5.32
C SER A 29 -6.55 -4.52 -5.76
N LEU A 30 -5.97 -4.38 -6.96
CA LEU A 30 -5.71 -3.07 -7.57
C LEU A 30 -7.01 -2.27 -7.78
N GLU A 31 -8.10 -2.93 -8.16
CA GLU A 31 -9.40 -2.28 -8.33
C GLU A 31 -9.96 -1.78 -6.99
N HIS A 32 -9.82 -2.56 -5.92
CA HIS A 32 -10.21 -2.12 -4.58
C HIS A 32 -9.37 -0.91 -4.14
N ALA A 33 -8.05 -0.95 -4.36
CA ALA A 33 -7.17 0.18 -4.08
C ALA A 33 -7.54 1.44 -4.89
N ARG A 34 -7.84 1.29 -6.19
CA ARG A 34 -8.27 2.38 -7.07
C ARG A 34 -9.57 3.02 -6.58
N ALA A 35 -10.55 2.20 -6.21
CA ALA A 35 -11.83 2.68 -5.69
C ALA A 35 -11.66 3.47 -4.37
N LEU A 36 -10.85 2.97 -3.44
CA LEU A 36 -10.56 3.65 -2.17
C LEU A 36 -9.89 5.02 -2.36
N LEU A 37 -9.03 5.14 -3.36
CA LEU A 37 -8.32 6.38 -3.68
C LEU A 37 -9.09 7.28 -4.66
N THR A 38 -10.27 6.85 -5.14
CA THR A 38 -11.08 7.58 -6.12
C THR A 38 -10.30 7.92 -7.39
N HIS A 39 -9.40 7.05 -7.83
CA HIS A 39 -8.66 7.27 -9.08
C HIS A 39 -9.49 6.83 -10.28
N ALA A 40 -9.48 7.67 -11.33
CA ALA A 40 -10.07 7.34 -12.62
C ALA A 40 -9.30 6.22 -13.34
N ASP A 41 -7.97 6.30 -13.35
CA ASP A 41 -7.11 5.30 -14.00
C ASP A 41 -6.40 4.41 -12.96
N PRO A 42 -6.55 3.06 -13.03
CA PRO A 42 -5.83 2.12 -12.16
C PRO A 42 -4.30 2.24 -12.26
N ARG A 43 -3.76 2.69 -13.40
CA ARG A 43 -2.31 2.85 -13.62
C ARG A 43 -1.68 3.86 -12.65
N THR A 44 -2.43 4.90 -12.29
CA THR A 44 -1.96 5.88 -11.28
C THR A 44 -1.84 5.24 -9.90
N THR A 45 -2.83 4.42 -9.52
CA THR A 45 -2.77 3.65 -8.27
C THR A 45 -1.58 2.70 -8.29
N GLN A 46 -1.45 1.87 -9.33
CA GLN A 46 -0.43 0.84 -9.43
C GLN A 46 1.00 1.41 -9.42
N ARG A 47 1.21 2.58 -10.05
CA ARG A 47 2.54 3.18 -10.15
C ARG A 47 3.01 3.86 -8.86
N VAL A 48 2.11 4.48 -8.12
CA VAL A 48 2.47 5.45 -7.06
C VAL A 48 2.21 4.94 -5.65
N TYR A 49 1.19 4.11 -5.45
CA TYR A 49 0.67 3.78 -4.12
C TYR A 49 1.04 2.40 -3.56
N PRO A 50 1.24 1.31 -4.33
CA PRO A 50 1.68 0.05 -3.75
C PRO A 50 3.14 0.15 -3.28
N ARG A 51 3.35 -0.18 -2.01
CA ARG A 51 4.68 -0.22 -1.37
C ARG A 51 5.13 -1.65 -1.07
N LYS A 52 4.20 -2.60 -1.01
CA LYS A 52 4.49 -4.02 -0.74
C LYS A 52 4.87 -4.73 -2.05
N PRO A 53 5.84 -5.66 -2.01
CA PRO A 53 6.12 -6.52 -3.15
C PRO A 53 4.96 -7.49 -3.39
N GLU A 54 4.80 -7.91 -4.64
CA GLU A 54 3.87 -8.98 -4.98
C GLU A 54 4.33 -10.29 -4.33
N ARG A 55 3.41 -10.96 -3.62
CA ARG A 55 3.66 -12.29 -3.07
C ARG A 55 3.20 -13.34 -4.06
N VAL A 56 4.15 -13.95 -4.75
CA VAL A 56 3.90 -15.06 -5.67
C VAL A 56 3.93 -16.39 -4.94
N ARG A 57 3.05 -17.32 -5.30
CA ARG A 57 3.16 -18.72 -4.87
C ARG A 57 4.22 -19.39 -5.76
N PRO A 58 5.28 -19.96 -5.20
CA PRO A 58 6.23 -20.74 -6.01
C PRO A 58 5.47 -21.85 -6.74
N GLY A 59 5.82 -22.07 -8.01
CA GLY A 59 5.18 -23.06 -8.86
C GLY A 59 5.19 -24.44 -8.20
N LYS A 60 4.14 -25.24 -8.45
CA LYS A 60 4.08 -26.63 -7.98
C LYS A 60 5.32 -27.33 -8.51
N GLY A 61 6.24 -27.70 -7.61
CA GLY A 61 7.45 -28.41 -7.97
C GLY A 61 7.09 -29.59 -8.87
N ILE A 62 7.85 -29.78 -9.96
CA ILE A 62 7.70 -30.95 -10.82
C ILE A 62 8.15 -32.14 -9.97
N GLY A 63 7.19 -32.74 -9.27
CA GLY A 63 7.42 -33.91 -8.42
C GLY A 63 7.93 -35.05 -9.28
N ARG A 64 9.03 -35.65 -8.83
CA ARG A 64 9.58 -36.89 -9.39
C ARG A 64 8.73 -38.08 -8.93
#